data_AF-A0A950ZPZ2-F1
#
_entry.id   AF-A0A950ZPZ2-F1
#
_cell.length_a   1.000
_cell.length_b   1.000
_cell.length_c   1.000
_cell.angle_alpha   90.00
_cell.angle_beta   90.00
_cell.angle_gamma   90.00
#
_symmetry.space_group_name_H-M   'P 1'
#
loop_
_entity.id
_entity.type
_entity.pdbx_description
1 polymer ?
#
loop_
_entity_poly.entity_id
_entity_poly.type
_entity_poly.pdbx_seq_one_letter_code
_entity_poly.pdbx_strand_id
1 'polypeptide(L)'
;MPQLPELPPLSLPVPTPTPDPLAACKLDPANLPPLATGHVFHTCGSRILSETGEPAQITGVSWFGMETGTFAPHGLWSRNWKTMLDQIASLGFNTIRLPFTNEALVDGQMPKSINYDINPDLKGKTSLEVMDVLIKGAGERGLKVILDRHRPTSEGQSELWYTDRVSEERWVQDWVMLATHYRGNSTVMGVDLHNEPRGPATWGTGDQSTDWRLAAERAGNAVLQANPYLLIFVQGVEQVNGDFYWWGGNLQGVRDNPVRLQVPGRVVYSPHDYGPDVYSQGWFNTPDFPSNLPGVFDTHWGYIADQQV
;
A
#
# COMPACT_ATOMS: atom_id res chain seq x y z
N MET A 1 21.41 65.59 19.95
CA MET A 1 21.74 64.25 19.40
C MET A 1 21.11 64.16 18.01
N PRO A 2 21.84 63.79 16.95
CA PRO A 2 21.27 63.72 15.61
C PRO A 2 20.41 62.45 15.47
N GLN A 3 19.23 62.61 14.87
CA GLN A 3 18.25 61.55 14.67
C GLN A 3 18.67 60.71 13.45
N LEU A 4 18.85 59.40 13.64
CA LEU A 4 19.17 58.46 12.57
C LEU A 4 17.99 58.34 11.58
N PRO A 5 18.24 58.21 10.27
CA PRO A 5 17.18 58.06 9.28
C PRO A 5 16.53 56.68 9.38
N GLU A 6 15.20 56.64 9.31
CA GLU A 6 14.42 55.40 9.20
C GLU A 6 14.68 54.74 7.83
N LEU A 7 15.01 53.45 7.86
CA LEU A 7 15.12 52.62 6.67
C LEU A 7 13.72 52.25 6.15
N PRO A 8 13.49 52.25 4.83
CA PRO A 8 12.20 51.86 4.27
C PRO A 8 11.92 50.37 4.56
N PRO A 9 10.64 49.98 4.73
CA PRO A 9 10.28 48.60 4.97
C PRO A 9 10.68 47.72 3.77
N LEU A 10 11.44 46.67 4.05
CA LEU A 10 11.75 45.61 3.10
C LEU A 10 10.45 44.87 2.74
N SER A 11 9.88 45.15 1.58
CA SER A 11 8.87 44.27 0.98
C SER A 11 9.58 43.06 0.38
N LEU A 12 9.44 41.90 1.02
CA LEU A 12 9.89 40.65 0.42
C LEU A 12 9.09 40.41 -0.88
N PRO A 13 9.74 39.95 -1.97
CA PRO A 13 9.03 39.57 -3.17
C PRO A 13 8.00 38.50 -2.82
N VAL A 14 6.73 38.72 -3.18
CA VAL A 14 5.72 37.66 -3.15
C VAL A 14 6.17 36.60 -4.16
N PRO A 15 6.41 35.34 -3.76
CA PRO A 15 6.77 34.29 -4.69
C PRO A 15 5.68 34.19 -5.76
N THR A 16 6.06 34.31 -7.03
CA THR A 16 5.15 33.97 -8.13
C THR A 16 4.77 32.49 -7.97
N PRO A 17 3.49 32.13 -7.86
CA PRO A 17 3.10 30.74 -7.73
C PRO A 17 3.61 29.98 -8.95
N THR A 18 4.53 29.05 -8.73
CA THR A 18 4.95 28.11 -9.77
C THR A 18 3.70 27.35 -10.21
N PRO A 19 3.37 27.31 -11.51
CA PRO A 19 2.27 26.50 -11.99
C PRO A 19 2.46 25.07 -11.48
N ASP A 20 1.43 24.51 -10.84
CA ASP A 20 1.47 23.12 -10.40
C ASP A 20 1.76 22.25 -11.64
N PRO A 21 2.89 21.53 -11.72
CA PRO A 21 3.25 20.73 -12.89
C PRO A 21 2.20 19.65 -13.18
N LEU A 22 1.32 19.36 -12.22
CA LEU A 22 0.23 18.39 -12.32
C LEU A 22 -1.14 19.02 -12.62
N ALA A 23 -1.22 20.29 -13.01
CA ALA A 23 -2.47 20.91 -13.44
C ALA A 23 -3.13 20.17 -14.63
N ALA A 24 -2.33 19.47 -15.44
CA ALA A 24 -2.78 18.60 -16.53
C ALA A 24 -3.37 17.25 -16.07
N CYS A 25 -3.28 16.94 -14.77
CA CYS A 25 -3.62 15.64 -14.20
C CYS A 25 -4.91 15.59 -13.39
N LYS A 26 -5.82 16.55 -13.59
CA LYS A 26 -7.12 16.54 -12.90
C LYS A 26 -8.05 15.40 -13.34
N LEU A 27 -7.73 14.70 -14.43
CA LEU A 27 -8.56 13.64 -14.98
C LEU A 27 -7.81 12.31 -14.93
N ASP A 28 -8.56 11.25 -14.63
CA ASP A 28 -8.05 9.88 -14.68
C ASP A 28 -7.48 9.59 -16.08
N PRO A 29 -6.17 9.28 -16.20
CA PRO A 29 -5.56 9.01 -17.49
C PRO A 29 -6.13 7.75 -18.16
N ALA A 30 -6.77 6.85 -17.40
CA ALA A 30 -7.47 5.70 -17.94
C ALA A 30 -8.88 6.03 -18.48
N ASN A 31 -9.39 7.25 -18.21
CA ASN A 31 -10.71 7.72 -18.60
C ASN A 31 -11.83 6.72 -18.27
N LEU A 32 -11.79 6.15 -17.07
CA LEU A 32 -12.81 5.22 -16.63
C LEU A 32 -14.13 5.94 -16.35
N PRO A 33 -15.28 5.29 -16.60
CA PRO A 33 -16.55 5.88 -16.22
C PRO A 33 -16.65 6.02 -14.69
N PRO A 34 -17.38 7.01 -14.16
CA PRO A 34 -17.61 7.09 -12.73
C PRO A 34 -18.27 5.83 -12.18
N LEU A 35 -17.87 5.39 -10.98
CA LEU A 35 -18.63 4.37 -10.26
C LEU A 35 -19.99 4.93 -9.85
N ALA A 36 -21.01 4.07 -9.84
CA ALA A 36 -22.34 4.45 -9.38
C ALA A 36 -22.36 4.89 -7.90
N THR A 37 -21.42 4.37 -7.09
CA THR A 37 -21.33 4.67 -5.66
C THR A 37 -19.88 4.79 -5.16
N GLY A 38 -19.65 5.88 -4.40
CA GLY A 38 -18.39 6.18 -3.71
C GLY A 38 -17.23 6.62 -4.61
N HIS A 39 -16.09 6.89 -3.97
CA HIS A 39 -14.94 7.58 -4.59
C HIS A 39 -13.86 6.60 -5.01
N VAL A 40 -13.29 6.82 -6.20
CA VAL A 40 -12.18 6.04 -6.77
C VAL A 40 -10.95 6.93 -6.91
N PHE A 41 -9.79 6.31 -7.05
CA PHE A 41 -8.53 7.04 -7.08
C PHE A 41 -7.69 6.62 -8.28
N HIS A 42 -6.87 7.55 -8.74
CA HIS A 42 -5.85 7.32 -9.75
C HIS A 42 -4.57 8.04 -9.33
N THR A 43 -3.47 7.72 -9.99
CA THR A 43 -2.20 8.43 -9.81
C THR A 43 -1.90 9.36 -10.97
N CYS A 44 -1.25 10.47 -10.66
CA CYS A 44 -0.46 11.22 -11.62
C CYS A 44 0.75 11.83 -10.93
N GLY A 45 1.93 11.60 -11.53
CA GLY A 45 3.21 11.88 -10.89
C GLY A 45 3.24 11.20 -9.52
N SER A 46 3.68 11.94 -8.50
CA SER A 46 3.78 11.43 -7.13
C SER A 46 2.50 11.58 -6.31
N ARG A 47 1.34 11.85 -6.93
CA ARG A 47 0.08 12.13 -6.21
C ARG A 47 -0.98 11.08 -6.51
N ILE A 48 -1.73 10.73 -5.46
CA ILE A 48 -3.02 10.05 -5.58
C ILE A 48 -4.10 11.13 -5.64
N LEU A 49 -5.01 11.00 -6.60
CA LEU A 49 -6.09 11.95 -6.85
C LEU A 49 -7.44 11.23 -6.87
N SER A 50 -8.50 11.89 -6.42
CA SER A 50 -9.88 11.43 -6.58
C SER A 50 -10.32 11.46 -8.04
N GLU A 51 -11.49 10.91 -8.35
CA GLU A 51 -12.12 11.02 -9.67
C GLU A 51 -12.40 12.46 -10.13
N THR A 52 -12.44 13.43 -9.19
CA THR A 52 -12.65 14.85 -9.48
C THR A 52 -11.33 15.63 -9.58
N GLY A 53 -10.19 14.97 -9.45
CA GLY A 53 -8.86 15.58 -9.53
C GLY A 53 -8.39 16.25 -8.22
N GLU A 54 -9.05 15.96 -7.09
CA GLU A 54 -8.64 16.47 -5.78
C GLU A 54 -7.56 15.56 -5.17
N PRO A 55 -6.48 16.11 -4.58
CA PRO A 55 -5.47 15.30 -3.91
C PRO A 55 -6.05 14.46 -2.76
N ALA A 56 -5.69 13.18 -2.75
CA ALA A 56 -6.02 12.25 -1.69
C ALA A 56 -4.74 11.85 -0.95
N GLN A 57 -4.75 12.00 0.38
CA GLN A 57 -3.65 11.58 1.24
C GLN A 57 -4.06 10.35 2.04
N ILE A 58 -3.24 9.29 1.97
CA ILE A 58 -3.42 8.10 2.80
C ILE A 58 -2.77 8.36 4.15
N THR A 59 -3.59 8.34 5.21
CA THR A 59 -3.14 8.34 6.61
C THR A 59 -3.65 7.04 7.22
N GLY A 60 -2.85 6.00 7.13
CA GLY A 60 -3.30 4.63 7.38
C GLY A 60 -2.71 3.96 8.63
N VAL A 61 -3.32 2.83 9.00
CA VAL A 61 -2.78 1.86 9.96
C VAL A 61 -2.86 0.44 9.38
N SER A 62 -1.94 -0.43 9.76
CA SER A 62 -2.04 -1.86 9.49
C SER A 62 -2.83 -2.56 10.60
N TRP A 63 -3.89 -3.28 10.25
CA TRP A 63 -4.59 -4.17 11.19
C TRP A 63 -4.34 -5.63 10.81
N PHE A 64 -3.22 -6.15 11.29
CA PHE A 64 -2.76 -7.51 10.99
C PHE A 64 -3.56 -8.58 11.75
N GLY A 65 -3.37 -9.83 11.33
CA GLY A 65 -3.85 -11.04 11.97
C GLY A 65 -4.37 -12.05 10.97
N MET A 66 -5.02 -11.60 9.89
CA MET A 66 -5.63 -12.50 8.91
C MET A 66 -4.60 -13.24 8.06
N GLU A 67 -3.35 -12.79 8.01
CA GLU A 67 -2.20 -13.50 7.47
C GLU A 67 -1.62 -14.56 8.40
N THR A 68 -2.03 -14.59 9.66
CA THR A 68 -1.56 -15.55 10.67
C THR A 68 -2.50 -16.74 10.77
N GLY A 69 -2.17 -17.71 11.64
CA GLY A 69 -3.01 -18.88 11.90
C GLY A 69 -4.38 -18.57 12.54
N THR A 70 -4.69 -17.30 12.84
CA THR A 70 -6.03 -16.87 13.25
C THR A 70 -6.97 -16.67 12.07
N PHE A 71 -6.47 -16.39 10.86
CA PHE A 71 -7.29 -16.07 9.68
C PHE A 71 -8.35 -14.97 9.92
N ALA A 72 -8.10 -14.12 10.92
CA ALA A 72 -8.90 -12.97 11.30
C ALA A 72 -8.00 -11.91 11.94
N PRO A 73 -8.33 -10.62 11.83
CA PRO A 73 -7.55 -9.58 12.48
C PRO A 73 -7.44 -9.80 13.99
N HIS A 74 -6.27 -9.51 14.54
CA HIS A 74 -6.00 -9.71 15.96
C HIS A 74 -6.81 -8.74 16.82
N GLY A 75 -7.00 -9.13 18.09
CA GLY A 75 -7.74 -8.34 19.09
C GLY A 75 -9.24 -8.67 19.18
N LEU A 76 -9.81 -9.41 18.22
CA LEU A 76 -11.23 -9.81 18.22
C LEU A 76 -11.63 -10.77 19.36
N TRP A 77 -10.66 -11.32 20.09
CA TRP A 77 -10.90 -12.05 21.34
C TRP A 77 -11.23 -11.12 22.53
N SER A 78 -10.83 -9.85 22.47
CA SER A 78 -11.00 -8.87 23.54
C SER A 78 -11.88 -7.68 23.17
N ARG A 79 -12.01 -7.36 21.89
CA ARG A 79 -12.68 -6.14 21.41
C ARG A 79 -13.74 -6.48 20.36
N ASN A 80 -14.78 -5.66 20.31
CA ASN A 80 -15.75 -5.71 19.22
C ASN A 80 -15.15 -5.03 17.99
N TRP A 81 -15.29 -5.66 16.82
CA TRP A 81 -14.72 -5.16 15.57
C TRP A 81 -15.21 -3.75 15.19
N LYS A 82 -16.47 -3.41 15.47
CA LYS A 82 -17.04 -2.07 15.22
C LYS A 82 -16.30 -1.03 16.05
N THR A 83 -16.09 -1.32 17.34
CA THR A 83 -15.37 -0.41 18.24
C THR A 83 -13.90 -0.24 17.86
N MET A 84 -13.27 -1.25 17.25
CA MET A 84 -11.92 -1.12 16.69
C MET A 84 -11.92 -0.15 15.51
N LEU A 85 -12.85 -0.29 14.57
CA LEU A 85 -12.97 0.61 13.42
C LEU A 85 -13.36 2.04 13.83
N ASP A 86 -14.29 2.20 14.78
CA ASP A 86 -14.66 3.50 15.36
C ASP A 86 -13.44 4.19 15.97
N GLN A 87 -12.62 3.43 16.71
CA GLN A 87 -11.41 3.94 17.32
C GLN A 87 -10.38 4.36 16.26
N ILE A 88 -10.15 3.55 15.22
CA ILE A 88 -9.25 3.89 14.10
C ILE A 88 -9.69 5.21 13.44
N ALA A 89 -10.97 5.34 13.10
CA ALA A 89 -11.50 6.55 12.45
C ALA A 89 -11.41 7.78 13.37
N SER A 90 -11.77 7.64 14.65
CA SER A 90 -11.73 8.75 15.61
C SER A 90 -10.32 9.26 15.94
N LEU A 91 -9.28 8.43 15.73
CA LEU A 91 -7.88 8.86 15.83
C LEU A 91 -7.39 9.62 14.59
N GLY A 92 -8.22 9.76 13.56
CA GLY A 92 -7.92 10.51 12.34
C GLY A 92 -7.32 9.67 11.21
N PHE A 93 -7.21 8.35 11.37
CA PHE A 93 -6.83 7.48 10.26
C PHE A 93 -7.97 7.36 9.25
N ASN A 94 -7.63 7.33 7.96
CA ASN A 94 -8.58 7.21 6.87
C ASN A 94 -8.44 5.91 6.07
N THR A 95 -7.40 5.11 6.31
CA THR A 95 -7.15 3.87 5.56
C THR A 95 -6.68 2.75 6.48
N ILE A 96 -7.09 1.52 6.18
CA ILE A 96 -6.59 0.30 6.81
C ILE A 96 -5.84 -0.52 5.76
N ARG A 97 -4.57 -0.82 6.01
CA ARG A 97 -3.86 -1.91 5.32
C ARG A 97 -4.24 -3.21 6.02
N LEU A 98 -4.79 -4.16 5.27
CA LEU A 98 -5.32 -5.41 5.79
C LEU A 98 -4.49 -6.60 5.27
N PRO A 99 -3.43 -7.00 6.00
CA PRO A 99 -2.66 -8.21 5.73
C PRO A 99 -3.53 -9.46 5.72
N PHE A 100 -3.40 -10.29 4.70
CA PHE A 100 -4.02 -11.62 4.63
C PHE A 100 -3.05 -12.65 4.04
N THR A 101 -3.45 -13.92 4.10
CA THR A 101 -2.75 -15.04 3.45
C THR A 101 -3.66 -15.73 2.43
N ASN A 102 -3.09 -16.32 1.36
CA ASN A 102 -3.88 -17.10 0.39
C ASN A 102 -4.68 -18.21 1.08
N GLU A 103 -4.13 -18.79 2.15
CA GLU A 103 -4.82 -19.79 2.98
C GLU A 103 -6.14 -19.28 3.58
N ALA A 104 -6.23 -17.99 3.94
CA ALA A 104 -7.45 -17.37 4.48
C ALA A 104 -8.57 -17.25 3.41
N LEU A 105 -8.24 -17.42 2.14
CA LEU A 105 -9.17 -17.37 1.01
C LEU A 105 -9.64 -18.76 0.57
N VAL A 106 -9.09 -19.83 1.16
CA VAL A 106 -9.53 -21.19 0.86
C VAL A 106 -11.00 -21.34 1.26
N ASP A 107 -11.79 -21.95 0.38
CA ASP A 107 -13.23 -22.13 0.61
C ASP A 107 -13.49 -22.86 1.94
N GLY A 108 -14.41 -22.33 2.73
CA GLY A 108 -14.72 -22.82 4.07
C GLY A 108 -13.65 -22.55 5.15
N GLN A 109 -12.58 -21.81 4.87
CA GLN A 109 -11.56 -21.49 5.88
C GLN A 109 -12.17 -20.64 7.00
N MET A 110 -12.25 -21.19 8.21
CA MET A 110 -12.83 -20.51 9.36
C MET A 110 -11.80 -19.66 10.13
N PRO A 111 -12.21 -18.47 10.61
CA PRO A 111 -11.40 -17.68 11.51
C PRO A 111 -11.31 -18.36 12.88
N LYS A 112 -10.22 -18.07 13.60
CA LYS A 112 -9.98 -18.50 14.97
C LYS A 112 -9.78 -17.27 15.86
N SER A 113 -9.83 -17.48 17.17
CA SER A 113 -9.54 -16.44 18.18
C SER A 113 -10.50 -15.24 18.13
N ILE A 114 -11.78 -15.48 17.82
CA ILE A 114 -12.85 -14.48 17.94
C ILE A 114 -13.68 -14.80 19.17
N ASN A 115 -13.90 -13.81 20.04
CA ASN A 115 -14.89 -13.91 21.10
C ASN A 115 -16.26 -13.55 20.53
N TYR A 116 -17.09 -14.57 20.32
CA TYR A 116 -18.43 -14.41 19.73
C TYR A 116 -19.48 -13.84 20.70
N ASP A 117 -19.21 -13.77 22.00
CA ASP A 117 -20.10 -13.04 22.92
C ASP A 117 -19.95 -11.52 22.70
N ILE A 118 -18.74 -11.08 22.30
CA ILE A 118 -18.44 -9.69 21.96
C ILE A 118 -18.70 -9.41 20.47
N ASN A 119 -18.52 -10.40 19.60
CA ASN A 119 -18.68 -10.31 18.14
C ASN A 119 -19.71 -11.34 17.61
N PRO A 120 -20.98 -11.31 18.07
CA PRO A 120 -21.96 -12.33 17.73
C PRO A 120 -22.30 -12.38 16.24
N ASP A 121 -22.17 -11.25 15.54
CA ASP A 121 -22.42 -11.12 14.10
C ASP A 121 -21.32 -11.74 13.22
N LEU A 122 -20.17 -12.10 13.80
CA LEU A 122 -19.11 -12.84 13.11
C LEU A 122 -19.25 -14.37 13.23
N LYS A 123 -20.18 -14.86 14.07
CA LYS A 123 -20.33 -16.30 14.33
C LYS A 123 -20.76 -17.04 13.06
N GLY A 124 -20.02 -18.09 12.71
CA GLY A 124 -20.31 -18.94 11.55
C GLY A 124 -19.86 -18.36 10.21
N LYS A 125 -19.18 -17.20 10.19
CA LYS A 125 -18.58 -16.63 9.00
C LYS A 125 -17.21 -17.24 8.74
N THR A 126 -16.94 -17.56 7.47
CA THR A 126 -15.61 -17.87 6.97
C THR A 126 -14.69 -16.65 7.07
N SER A 127 -13.40 -16.85 6.86
CA SER A 127 -12.38 -15.80 6.94
C SER A 127 -12.63 -14.72 5.89
N LEU A 128 -12.97 -15.10 4.66
CA LEU A 128 -13.38 -14.16 3.61
C LEU A 128 -14.67 -13.40 3.99
N GLU A 129 -15.67 -14.06 4.56
CA GLU A 129 -16.88 -13.37 5.03
C GLU A 129 -16.62 -12.42 6.22
N VAL A 130 -15.63 -12.72 7.07
CA VAL A 130 -15.15 -11.76 8.09
C VAL A 130 -14.48 -10.57 7.42
N MET A 131 -13.65 -10.78 6.40
CA MET A 131 -13.07 -9.70 5.60
C MET A 131 -14.16 -8.81 4.99
N ASP A 132 -15.23 -9.40 4.43
CA ASP A 132 -16.38 -8.68 3.88
C ASP A 132 -17.08 -7.79 4.91
N VAL A 133 -17.32 -8.33 6.12
CA VAL A 133 -17.95 -7.57 7.21
C VAL A 133 -17.08 -6.37 7.61
N LEU A 134 -15.77 -6.56 7.72
CA LEU A 134 -14.85 -5.51 8.11
C LEU A 134 -14.72 -4.43 7.03
N ILE A 135 -14.63 -4.81 5.76
CA ILE A 135 -14.59 -3.85 4.64
C ILE A 135 -15.89 -3.06 4.59
N LYS A 136 -17.05 -3.71 4.66
CA LYS A 136 -18.33 -2.99 4.71
C LYS A 136 -18.37 -2.00 5.88
N GLY A 137 -17.96 -2.44 7.07
CA GLY A 137 -17.91 -1.61 8.26
C GLY A 137 -16.92 -0.45 8.19
N ALA A 138 -15.79 -0.63 7.50
CA ALA A 138 -14.81 0.41 7.24
C ALA A 138 -15.42 1.49 6.32
N GLY A 139 -16.09 1.08 5.25
CA GLY A 139 -16.76 1.98 4.32
C GLY A 139 -17.87 2.81 4.98
N GLU A 140 -18.65 2.22 5.88
CA GLU A 140 -19.66 2.94 6.70
C GLU A 140 -19.08 4.06 7.57
N ARG A 141 -17.77 4.02 7.84
CA ARG A 141 -17.01 5.00 8.63
C ARG A 141 -16.18 5.94 7.76
N GLY A 142 -16.30 5.85 6.43
CA GLY A 142 -15.49 6.62 5.49
C GLY A 142 -14.03 6.18 5.39
N LEU A 143 -13.68 5.02 5.96
CA LEU A 143 -12.35 4.44 5.83
C LEU A 143 -12.19 3.76 4.48
N LYS A 144 -10.97 3.76 3.93
CA LYS A 144 -10.56 2.94 2.80
C LYS A 144 -9.79 1.71 3.26
N VAL A 145 -9.71 0.69 2.42
CA VAL A 145 -8.97 -0.53 2.68
C VAL A 145 -8.00 -0.81 1.53
N ILE A 146 -6.77 -1.14 1.89
CA ILE A 146 -5.76 -1.72 1.00
C ILE A 146 -5.60 -3.18 1.41
N LEU A 147 -5.92 -4.10 0.50
CA LEU A 147 -5.71 -5.53 0.74
C LEU A 147 -4.24 -5.85 0.50
N ASP A 148 -3.60 -6.53 1.44
CA ASP A 148 -2.18 -6.86 1.37
C ASP A 148 -1.98 -8.37 1.39
N ARG A 149 -1.48 -8.94 0.28
CA ARG A 149 -1.07 -10.34 0.29
C ARG A 149 0.25 -10.42 1.04
N HIS A 150 0.12 -10.66 2.34
CA HIS A 150 1.22 -10.61 3.27
C HIS A 150 2.02 -11.91 3.31
N ARG A 151 1.33 -13.04 3.15
CA ARG A 151 1.93 -14.38 3.23
C ARG A 151 1.29 -15.35 2.25
N PRO A 152 2.02 -16.37 1.76
CA PRO A 152 1.41 -17.50 1.04
C PRO A 152 0.56 -18.38 1.96
N THR A 153 1.06 -18.66 3.16
CA THR A 153 0.41 -19.50 4.18
C THR A 153 0.56 -18.85 5.54
N SER A 154 -0.20 -19.31 6.53
CA SER A 154 -0.08 -18.82 7.90
C SER A 154 1.27 -19.08 8.56
N GLU A 155 2.13 -19.92 7.97
CA GLU A 155 3.45 -20.29 8.49
C GLU A 155 4.45 -19.13 8.45
N GLY A 156 4.36 -18.21 7.48
CA GLY A 156 5.30 -17.11 7.37
C GLY A 156 5.27 -16.39 6.03
N GLN A 157 5.98 -15.26 5.97
CA GLN A 157 6.24 -14.57 4.71
C GLN A 157 7.15 -15.40 3.79
N SER A 158 7.16 -15.08 2.50
CA SER A 158 8.05 -15.69 1.51
C SER A 158 8.89 -14.63 0.81
N GLU A 159 10.12 -14.99 0.45
CA GLU A 159 11.05 -14.08 -0.23
C GLU A 159 10.56 -13.69 -1.63
N LEU A 160 9.93 -14.63 -2.34
CA LEU A 160 9.27 -14.45 -3.63
C LEU A 160 7.75 -14.55 -3.49
N TRP A 161 7.01 -14.14 -4.52
CA TRP A 161 5.54 -14.16 -4.54
C TRP A 161 4.94 -15.58 -4.61
N TYR A 162 5.77 -16.60 -4.90
CA TYR A 162 5.39 -18.00 -4.98
C TYR A 162 6.22 -18.89 -4.05
N THR A 163 5.71 -20.09 -3.79
CA THR A 163 6.35 -21.19 -3.05
C THR A 163 5.90 -22.53 -3.64
N ASP A 164 6.46 -23.64 -3.15
CA ASP A 164 5.98 -24.99 -3.51
C ASP A 164 4.53 -25.26 -3.10
N ARG A 165 3.98 -24.49 -2.15
CA ARG A 165 2.59 -24.62 -1.67
C ARG A 165 1.62 -23.66 -2.37
N VAL A 166 2.12 -22.51 -2.82
CA VAL A 166 1.34 -21.48 -3.51
C VAL A 166 2.11 -21.05 -4.74
N SER A 167 1.72 -21.56 -5.90
CA SER A 167 2.32 -21.18 -7.18
C SER A 167 2.02 -19.71 -7.53
N GLU A 168 2.81 -19.13 -8.44
CA GLU A 168 2.51 -17.79 -8.99
C GLU A 168 1.10 -17.75 -9.59
N GLU A 169 0.71 -18.80 -10.32
CA GLU A 169 -0.63 -18.88 -10.90
C GLU A 169 -1.73 -18.83 -9.84
N ARG A 170 -1.56 -19.57 -8.73
CA ARG A 170 -2.53 -19.51 -7.63
C ARG A 170 -2.59 -18.13 -6.99
N TRP A 171 -1.43 -17.50 -6.77
CA TRP A 171 -1.33 -16.14 -6.25
C TRP A 171 -2.08 -15.12 -7.13
N VAL A 172 -1.88 -15.17 -8.45
CA VAL A 172 -2.58 -14.30 -9.41
C VAL A 172 -4.09 -14.61 -9.43
N GLN A 173 -4.49 -15.89 -9.42
CA GLN A 173 -5.91 -16.29 -9.40
C GLN A 173 -6.63 -15.78 -8.15
N ASP A 174 -6.01 -15.87 -6.98
CA ASP A 174 -6.59 -15.35 -5.73
C ASP A 174 -6.74 -13.82 -5.78
N TRP A 175 -5.79 -13.11 -6.40
CA TRP A 175 -5.92 -11.68 -6.64
C TRP A 175 -7.06 -11.32 -7.57
N VAL A 176 -7.20 -12.04 -8.69
CA VAL A 176 -8.33 -11.87 -9.64
C VAL A 176 -9.67 -12.16 -8.94
N MET A 177 -9.72 -13.17 -8.08
CA MET A 177 -10.89 -13.50 -7.29
C MET A 177 -11.29 -12.32 -6.38
N LEU A 178 -10.36 -11.79 -5.57
CA LEU A 178 -10.65 -10.64 -4.69
C LEU A 178 -11.01 -9.37 -5.47
N ALA A 179 -10.31 -9.09 -6.57
CA ALA A 179 -10.60 -7.95 -7.44
C ALA A 179 -12.01 -8.03 -8.04
N THR A 180 -12.43 -9.23 -8.44
CA THR A 180 -13.80 -9.49 -8.94
C THR A 180 -14.82 -9.39 -7.82
N HIS A 181 -14.55 -9.99 -6.67
CA HIS A 181 -15.43 -10.02 -5.50
C HIS A 181 -15.75 -8.63 -4.97
N TYR A 182 -14.76 -7.75 -4.90
CA TYR A 182 -14.93 -6.35 -4.44
C TYR A 182 -15.19 -5.35 -5.57
N ARG A 183 -15.45 -5.81 -6.80
CA ARG A 183 -15.74 -4.91 -7.92
C ARG A 183 -16.99 -4.08 -7.64
N GLY A 184 -16.85 -2.75 -7.72
CA GLY A 184 -17.92 -1.80 -7.41
C GLY A 184 -18.03 -1.43 -5.93
N ASN A 185 -17.25 -2.04 -5.04
CA ASN A 185 -17.11 -1.58 -3.66
C ASN A 185 -15.89 -0.66 -3.53
N SER A 186 -16.13 0.65 -3.62
CA SER A 186 -15.10 1.68 -3.53
C SER A 186 -14.40 1.79 -2.16
N THR A 187 -14.80 1.00 -1.17
CA THR A 187 -14.06 0.89 0.10
C THR A 187 -12.69 0.28 -0.12
N VAL A 188 -12.59 -0.74 -0.99
CA VAL A 188 -11.30 -1.32 -1.38
C VAL A 188 -10.67 -0.40 -2.43
N MET A 189 -9.67 0.37 -2.02
CA MET A 189 -9.03 1.36 -2.90
C MET A 189 -7.89 0.79 -3.72
N GLY A 190 -7.31 -0.34 -3.29
CA GLY A 190 -6.20 -0.96 -3.99
C GLY A 190 -5.71 -2.25 -3.35
N VAL A 191 -4.69 -2.82 -3.98
CA VAL A 191 -4.06 -4.08 -3.58
C VAL A 191 -2.54 -3.90 -3.47
N ASP A 192 -1.96 -4.38 -2.37
CA ASP A 192 -0.53 -4.48 -2.12
C ASP A 192 -0.10 -5.92 -2.42
N LEU A 193 0.56 -6.08 -3.57
CA LEU A 193 0.58 -7.32 -4.34
C LEU A 193 1.29 -8.49 -3.63
N HIS A 194 2.39 -8.21 -2.95
CA HIS A 194 3.17 -9.17 -2.16
C HIS A 194 4.01 -8.40 -1.15
N ASN A 195 3.90 -8.77 0.12
CA ASN A 195 4.64 -8.12 1.19
C ASN A 195 6.12 -8.51 1.20
N GLU A 196 6.98 -7.50 1.21
CA GLU A 196 8.41 -7.57 1.50
C GLU A 196 9.20 -8.60 0.64
N PRO A 197 9.16 -8.50 -0.72
CA PRO A 197 10.10 -9.23 -1.57
C PRO A 197 11.55 -9.00 -1.12
N ARG A 198 12.36 -10.05 -1.11
CA ARG A 198 13.71 -10.04 -0.54
C ARG A 198 14.55 -11.24 -1.02
N GLY A 199 15.77 -11.40 -0.49
CA GLY A 199 16.63 -12.54 -0.78
C GLY A 199 16.89 -12.66 -2.28
N PRO A 200 16.44 -13.73 -2.96
CA PRO A 200 16.61 -13.90 -4.40
C PRO A 200 15.72 -13.00 -5.25
N ALA A 201 14.76 -12.25 -4.69
CA ALA A 201 13.96 -11.29 -5.44
C ALA A 201 14.85 -10.20 -6.04
N THR A 202 14.73 -9.98 -7.35
CA THR A 202 15.50 -8.99 -8.09
C THR A 202 14.58 -7.93 -8.70
N TRP A 203 15.17 -6.86 -9.24
CA TRP A 203 14.44 -5.81 -9.94
C TRP A 203 15.14 -5.45 -11.25
N GLY A 204 14.45 -5.57 -12.38
CA GLY A 204 14.96 -5.12 -13.68
C GLY A 204 16.04 -6.02 -14.28
N THR A 205 16.13 -7.28 -13.84
CA THR A 205 17.08 -8.27 -14.37
C THR A 205 16.55 -8.97 -15.61
N GLY A 206 15.23 -8.96 -15.83
CA GLY A 206 14.58 -9.68 -16.93
C GLY A 206 14.31 -11.16 -16.66
N ASP A 207 14.78 -11.71 -15.53
CA ASP A 207 14.51 -13.10 -15.15
C ASP A 207 13.10 -13.23 -14.57
N GLN A 208 12.19 -13.89 -15.30
CA GLN A 208 10.79 -14.01 -14.89
C GLN A 208 10.58 -14.73 -13.54
N SER A 209 11.55 -15.53 -13.10
CA SER A 209 11.46 -16.27 -11.83
C SER A 209 11.80 -15.43 -10.60
N THR A 210 12.55 -14.33 -10.76
CA THR A 210 13.03 -13.53 -9.63
C THR A 210 12.75 -12.04 -9.77
N ASP A 211 12.53 -11.53 -10.98
CA ASP A 211 12.30 -10.10 -11.24
C ASP A 211 10.90 -9.69 -10.76
N TRP A 212 10.86 -9.09 -9.58
CA TRP A 212 9.64 -8.62 -8.92
C TRP A 212 8.89 -7.59 -9.76
N ARG A 213 9.60 -6.72 -10.50
CA ARG A 213 8.97 -5.73 -11.39
C ARG A 213 8.11 -6.42 -12.44
N LEU A 214 8.62 -7.49 -13.05
CA LEU A 214 7.89 -8.27 -14.05
C LEU A 214 6.70 -9.02 -13.44
N ALA A 215 6.86 -9.58 -12.24
CA ALA A 215 5.76 -10.26 -11.55
C ALA A 215 4.65 -9.30 -11.12
N ALA A 216 5.01 -8.12 -10.62
CA ALA A 216 4.07 -7.06 -10.26
C ALA A 216 3.26 -6.58 -11.48
N GLU A 217 3.88 -6.47 -12.66
CA GLU A 217 3.13 -6.18 -13.89
C GLU A 217 2.16 -7.30 -14.29
N ARG A 218 2.58 -8.58 -14.20
CA ARG A 218 1.70 -9.71 -14.52
C ARG A 218 0.48 -9.73 -13.59
N ALA A 219 0.69 -9.70 -12.28
CA ALA A 219 -0.38 -9.72 -11.30
C ALA A 219 -1.24 -8.44 -11.33
N GLY A 220 -0.60 -7.26 -11.40
CA GLY A 220 -1.29 -5.97 -11.47
C GLY A 220 -2.18 -5.85 -12.70
N ASN A 221 -1.73 -6.30 -13.87
CA ASN A 221 -2.55 -6.31 -15.08
C ASN A 221 -3.73 -7.28 -14.98
N ALA A 222 -3.55 -8.45 -14.36
CA ALA A 222 -4.63 -9.39 -14.11
C ALA A 222 -5.69 -8.82 -13.15
N VAL A 223 -5.25 -8.16 -12.06
CA VAL A 223 -6.13 -7.44 -11.14
C VAL A 223 -6.93 -6.36 -11.87
N LEU A 224 -6.26 -5.53 -12.67
CA LEU A 224 -6.89 -4.42 -13.38
C LEU A 224 -7.85 -4.88 -14.48
N GLN A 225 -7.60 -6.04 -15.09
CA GLN A 225 -8.55 -6.65 -16.01
C GLN A 225 -9.87 -7.03 -15.32
N ALA A 226 -9.80 -7.51 -14.08
CA ALA A 226 -10.99 -7.82 -13.27
C ALA A 226 -11.64 -6.55 -12.71
N ASN A 227 -10.85 -5.60 -12.21
CA ASN A 227 -11.32 -4.35 -11.63
C ASN A 227 -10.36 -3.19 -11.93
N PRO A 228 -10.66 -2.36 -12.95
CA PRO A 228 -9.74 -1.31 -13.40
C PRO A 228 -9.68 -0.10 -12.47
N TYR A 229 -10.52 -0.04 -11.43
CA TYR A 229 -10.57 1.08 -10.47
C TYR A 229 -9.61 0.95 -9.29
N LEU A 230 -8.93 -0.19 -9.16
CA LEU A 230 -8.01 -0.44 -8.04
C LEU A 230 -6.64 0.18 -8.30
N LEU A 231 -6.07 0.83 -7.28
CA LEU A 231 -4.64 1.14 -7.25
C LEU A 231 -3.84 -0.14 -7.01
N ILE A 232 -2.68 -0.24 -7.65
CA ILE A 232 -1.74 -1.36 -7.54
C ILE A 232 -0.53 -0.87 -6.76
N PHE A 233 -0.46 -1.26 -5.49
CA PHE A 233 0.66 -0.96 -4.61
C PHE A 233 1.77 -1.99 -4.86
N VAL A 234 2.97 -1.48 -5.17
CA VAL A 234 4.16 -2.28 -5.47
C VAL A 234 5.27 -1.91 -4.52
N GLN A 235 5.62 -2.84 -3.62
CA GLN A 235 6.77 -2.69 -2.73
C GLN A 235 8.09 -2.83 -3.49
N GLY A 236 9.20 -2.48 -2.84
CA GLY A 236 10.55 -2.73 -3.34
C GLY A 236 11.02 -4.17 -3.18
N VAL A 237 12.32 -4.37 -3.38
CA VAL A 237 13.04 -5.60 -3.01
C VAL A 237 13.96 -5.31 -1.81
N GLU A 238 14.76 -6.28 -1.36
CA GLU A 238 15.79 -6.05 -0.33
C GLU A 238 17.06 -5.44 -0.92
N GLN A 239 17.44 -5.85 -2.13
CA GLN A 239 18.72 -5.49 -2.73
C GLN A 239 18.61 -5.12 -4.21
N VAL A 240 19.35 -4.09 -4.61
CA VAL A 240 19.52 -3.68 -6.00
C VAL A 240 21.00 -3.40 -6.23
N ASN A 241 21.63 -4.05 -7.21
CA ASN A 241 23.04 -3.81 -7.61
C ASN A 241 24.07 -3.86 -6.46
N GLY A 242 23.87 -4.74 -5.47
CA GLY A 242 24.76 -4.87 -4.32
C GLY A 242 24.38 -4.00 -3.13
N ASP A 243 23.45 -3.06 -3.29
CA ASP A 243 23.02 -2.16 -2.22
C ASP A 243 21.79 -2.69 -1.50
N PHE A 244 21.88 -2.81 -0.17
CA PHE A 244 20.87 -3.46 0.68
C PHE A 244 20.09 -2.43 1.48
N TYR A 245 18.79 -2.68 1.61
CA TYR A 245 17.89 -1.90 2.43
C TYR A 245 16.86 -2.80 3.12
N TRP A 246 15.82 -2.22 3.72
CA TRP A 246 14.72 -3.00 4.27
C TRP A 246 14.07 -3.89 3.22
N TRP A 247 13.56 -5.05 3.66
CA TRP A 247 12.73 -5.91 2.82
C TRP A 247 11.53 -5.13 2.32
N GLY A 248 11.21 -5.23 1.02
CA GLY A 248 10.16 -4.39 0.43
C GLY A 248 10.48 -2.89 0.35
N GLY A 249 11.66 -2.44 0.78
CA GLY A 249 12.00 -1.02 0.87
C GLY A 249 12.87 -0.50 -0.28
N ASN A 250 13.64 -1.37 -0.95
CA ASN A 250 14.58 -0.93 -1.96
C ASN A 250 13.88 -0.74 -3.31
N LEU A 251 13.65 0.52 -3.68
CA LEU A 251 13.01 0.91 -4.95
C LEU A 251 13.99 1.60 -5.91
N GLN A 252 15.31 1.41 -5.73
CA GLN A 252 16.30 2.02 -6.62
C GLN A 252 16.15 1.59 -8.08
N GLY A 253 15.71 0.35 -8.32
CA GLY A 253 15.51 -0.18 -9.66
C GLY A 253 14.40 0.52 -10.46
N VAL A 254 13.53 1.30 -9.81
CA VAL A 254 12.45 2.07 -10.48
C VAL A 254 13.01 3.11 -11.45
N ARG A 255 14.18 3.71 -11.19
CA ARG A 255 14.83 4.72 -12.07
C ARG A 255 14.93 4.24 -13.52
N ASP A 256 15.42 3.02 -13.68
CA ASP A 256 15.74 2.46 -14.99
C ASP A 256 14.63 1.52 -15.48
N ASN A 257 13.93 0.86 -14.55
CA ASN A 257 12.95 -0.18 -14.83
C ASN A 257 11.65 0.06 -14.05
N PRO A 258 10.87 1.11 -14.36
CA PRO A 258 9.59 1.34 -13.71
C PRO A 258 8.59 0.23 -14.05
N VAL A 259 7.66 -0.03 -13.14
CA VAL A 259 6.48 -0.86 -13.37
C VAL A 259 5.55 -0.16 -14.36
N ARG A 260 5.07 -0.89 -15.36
CA ARG A 260 4.17 -0.41 -16.41
C ARG A 260 2.93 -1.29 -16.46
N LEU A 261 1.79 -0.70 -16.11
CA LEU A 261 0.49 -1.36 -16.18
C LEU A 261 -0.26 -0.94 -17.43
N GLN A 262 -1.15 -1.81 -17.91
CA GLN A 262 -1.99 -1.56 -19.09
C GLN A 262 -3.03 -0.48 -18.82
N VAL A 263 -3.49 -0.34 -17.58
CA VAL A 263 -4.35 0.78 -17.15
C VAL A 263 -3.44 1.85 -16.54
N PRO A 264 -3.30 3.03 -17.17
CA PRO A 264 -2.42 4.08 -16.69
C PRO A 264 -2.94 4.70 -15.38
N GLY A 265 -2.05 5.35 -14.62
CA GLY A 265 -2.41 6.05 -13.38
C GLY A 265 -2.92 5.10 -12.29
N ARG A 266 -2.35 3.91 -12.18
CA ARG A 266 -2.71 2.91 -11.14
C ARG A 266 -1.56 2.46 -10.25
N VAL A 267 -0.31 2.66 -10.67
CA VAL A 267 0.86 2.25 -9.87
C VAL A 267 1.02 3.20 -8.67
N VAL A 268 1.22 2.63 -7.49
CA VAL A 268 1.70 3.31 -6.29
C VAL A 268 2.90 2.53 -5.75
N TYR A 269 4.08 3.14 -5.69
CA TYR A 269 5.22 2.50 -5.03
C TYR A 269 5.10 2.60 -3.50
N SER A 270 5.38 1.49 -2.80
CA SER A 270 5.08 1.34 -1.37
C SER A 270 6.28 0.78 -0.59
N PRO A 271 7.35 1.58 -0.35
CA PRO A 271 8.51 1.12 0.39
C PRO A 271 8.16 0.85 1.86
N HIS A 272 8.84 -0.13 2.46
CA HIS A 272 8.92 -0.27 3.92
C HIS A 272 10.21 0.36 4.44
N ASP A 273 10.11 1.06 5.58
CA ASP A 273 11.23 1.57 6.35
C ASP A 273 10.94 1.41 7.84
N TYR A 274 11.96 1.06 8.61
CA TYR A 274 11.84 0.81 10.05
C TYR A 274 12.99 1.44 10.82
N GLY A 275 12.81 1.58 12.14
CA GLY A 275 13.82 2.09 13.07
C GLY A 275 14.71 1.00 13.68
N PRO A 276 15.61 1.39 14.61
CA PRO A 276 16.58 0.48 15.24
C PRO A 276 15.95 -0.65 16.07
N ASP A 277 14.69 -0.51 16.49
CA ASP A 277 13.96 -1.56 17.22
C ASP A 277 13.65 -2.79 16.36
N VAL A 278 13.66 -2.65 15.02
CA VAL A 278 13.47 -3.77 14.09
C VAL A 278 14.81 -4.39 13.73
N TYR A 279 15.78 -3.57 13.32
CA TYR A 279 17.15 -4.01 13.06
C TYR A 279 18.14 -2.84 13.17
N SER A 280 19.30 -3.08 13.78
CA SER A 280 20.36 -2.07 13.95
C SER A 280 21.17 -1.88 12.67
N GLN A 281 20.58 -1.21 11.69
CA GLN A 281 21.26 -0.84 10.44
C GLN A 281 22.49 0.05 10.68
N GLY A 282 23.45 -0.01 9.76
CA GLY A 282 24.69 0.76 9.85
C GLY A 282 24.47 2.28 9.95
N TRP A 283 23.48 2.80 9.22
CA TRP A 283 23.16 4.23 9.21
C TRP A 283 22.64 4.77 10.55
N PHE A 284 22.12 3.91 11.44
CA PHE A 284 21.73 4.32 12.80
C PHE A 284 22.91 4.54 13.74
N ASN A 285 24.11 4.07 13.37
CA ASN A 285 25.31 4.13 14.19
C ASN A 285 26.33 5.17 13.67
N THR A 286 25.92 6.01 12.73
CA THR A 286 26.75 7.09 12.17
C THR A 286 26.71 8.32 13.08
N PRO A 287 27.80 9.13 13.15
CA PRO A 287 27.85 10.31 14.03
C PRO A 287 26.80 11.39 13.73
N ASP A 288 26.28 11.42 12.51
CA ASP A 288 25.30 12.39 12.02
C ASP A 288 23.86 11.86 12.07
N PHE A 289 23.60 10.69 12.66
CA PHE A 289 22.23 10.25 12.93
C PHE A 289 21.51 11.23 13.90
N PRO A 290 20.26 11.66 13.62
CA PRO A 290 19.37 11.21 12.53
C PRO A 290 19.39 12.10 11.28
N SER A 291 20.28 13.09 11.19
CA SER A 291 20.34 14.02 10.05
C SER A 291 20.76 13.38 8.73
N ASN A 292 21.35 12.18 8.76
CA ASN A 292 21.68 11.37 7.59
C ASN A 292 20.47 10.69 6.92
N LEU A 293 19.36 10.50 7.66
CA LEU A 293 18.23 9.69 7.20
C LEU A 293 17.59 10.16 5.88
N PRO A 294 17.37 11.46 5.64
CA PRO A 294 16.83 11.90 4.34
C PRO A 294 17.66 11.42 3.16
N GLY A 295 19.01 11.47 3.25
CA GLY A 295 19.88 10.96 2.19
C GLY A 295 19.74 9.45 1.97
N VAL A 296 19.56 8.68 3.06
CA VAL A 296 19.27 7.24 2.97
C VAL A 296 17.93 7.01 2.28
N PHE A 297 16.88 7.73 2.68
CA PHE A 297 15.54 7.60 2.10
C PHE A 297 15.51 7.98 0.62
N ASP A 298 16.09 9.13 0.26
CA ASP A 298 16.12 9.64 -1.12
C ASP A 298 16.90 8.72 -2.05
N THR A 299 17.95 8.06 -1.53
CA THR A 299 18.70 7.06 -2.28
C THR A 299 17.80 5.89 -2.66
N HIS A 300 17.04 5.36 -1.71
CA HIS A 300 16.30 4.11 -1.86
C HIS A 300 14.91 4.26 -2.47
N TRP A 301 14.19 5.34 -2.16
CA TRP A 301 12.79 5.52 -2.59
C TRP A 301 12.32 6.98 -2.65
N GLY A 302 12.87 7.91 -1.85
CA GLY A 302 12.39 9.30 -1.76
C GLY A 302 12.44 10.04 -3.09
N TYR A 303 13.45 9.75 -3.91
CA TYR A 303 13.60 10.34 -5.25
C TYR A 303 12.38 10.12 -6.17
N ILE A 304 11.59 9.06 -5.97
CA ILE A 304 10.41 8.76 -6.79
C ILE A 304 9.39 9.90 -6.67
N ALA A 305 9.20 10.41 -5.44
CA ALA A 305 8.32 11.53 -5.20
C ALA A 305 8.87 12.83 -5.82
N ASP A 306 10.16 13.10 -5.64
CA ASP A 306 10.80 14.31 -6.17
C ASP A 306 10.82 14.34 -7.70
N GLN A 307 11.04 13.18 -8.33
CA GLN A 307 11.14 13.03 -9.78
C GLN A 307 9.80 12.73 -10.45
N GLN A 308 8.71 12.58 -9.68
CA GLN A 308 7.35 12.35 -10.18
C GLN A 308 7.23 11.07 -11.04
N VAL A 309 7.88 9.98 -10.61
CA VAL A 309 7.96 8.68 -11.31
C VAL A 309 6.83 7.73 -10.94
#